data_AF-A0A239NAY6-F1
#
_entry.id   AF-A0A239NAY6-F1
#
_cell.length_a   1.000
_cell.length_b   1.000
_cell.length_c   1.000
_cell.angle_alpha   90.00
_cell.angle_beta   90.00
_cell.angle_gamma   90.00
#
_symmetry.space_group_name_H-M   'P 1'
#
loop_
_entity.id
_entity.type
_entity.pdbx_description
1 polymer ?
#
loop_
_entity_poly.entity_id
_entity_poly.type
_entity_poly.pdbx_seq_one_letter_code
_entity_poly.pdbx_strand_id
1 'polypeptide(L)' 'MHNGLFGDLRGILNMYSAGMFHPLPTARQKDDPLFPKTSPLLRPLQLDAQELQALLDFLQAL' A
#
# COMPACT_ATOMS: atom_id res chain seq x y z
N MET A 1 6.94 -4.11 3.74
CA MET A 1 6.74 -3.10 4.80
C MET A 1 7.89 -3.22 5.80
N HIS A 2 8.56 -2.12 6.15
CA HIS A 2 9.80 -2.17 6.93
C HIS A 2 9.59 -2.57 8.40
N ASN A 3 8.35 -2.48 8.90
CA ASN A 3 7.99 -2.73 10.29
C ASN A 3 7.32 -4.09 10.56
N GLY A 4 7.22 -4.96 9.55
CA GLY A 4 6.59 -6.28 9.72
C GLY A 4 5.08 -6.27 9.99
N LEU A 5 4.38 -5.16 9.72
CA LEU A 5 2.94 -5.04 10.01
C LEU A 5 2.07 -6.09 9.28
N PHE A 6 2.50 -6.57 8.13
CA PHE A 6 1.78 -7.57 7.35
C PHE A 6 2.44 -8.93 7.50
N GLY A 7 1.64 -9.93 7.92
CA GLY A 7 2.10 -11.31 8.12
C GLY A 7 2.19 -12.16 6.86
N ASP A 8 1.63 -11.68 5.73
CA ASP A 8 1.65 -12.40 4.46
C ASP A 8 1.71 -11.45 3.24
N LEU A 9 2.03 -12.02 2.07
CA LEU A 9 2.08 -11.29 0.80
C LEU A 9 0.70 -10.83 0.31
N ARG A 10 -0.37 -11.57 0.64
CA ARG A 10 -1.74 -11.24 0.21
C ARG A 10 -2.17 -9.89 0.78
N GLY A 11 -1.91 -9.63 2.06
CA GLY A 11 -2.16 -8.36 2.73
C GLY A 11 -1.39 -7.21 2.09
N ILE A 12 -0.15 -7.44 1.67
CA ILE A 12 0.66 -6.44 0.96
C ILE A 12 0.02 -6.12 -0.40
N LEU A 13 -0.32 -7.14 -1.20
CA LEU A 13 -0.94 -6.94 -2.51
C LEU A 13 -2.29 -6.22 -2.42
N ASN A 14 -3.12 -6.58 -1.43
CA ASN A 14 -4.38 -5.89 -1.17
C ASN A 14 -4.17 -4.40 -0.87
N MET A 15 -3.14 -4.06 -0.07
CA MET A 15 -2.84 -2.67 0.27
C MET A 15 -2.45 -1.85 -0.97
N TYR A 16 -1.64 -2.43 -1.87
CA TYR A 16 -1.30 -1.78 -3.14
C TYR A 16 -2.49 -1.69 -4.09
N SER A 17 -3.32 -2.74 -4.18
CA SER A 17 -4.56 -2.72 -4.98
C SER A 17 -5.51 -1.61 -4.53
N ALA A 18 -5.60 -1.37 -3.22
CA ALA A 18 -6.40 -0.30 -2.63
C ALA A 18 -5.78 1.10 -2.78
N GLY A 19 -4.53 1.22 -3.25
CA GLY A 19 -3.85 2.50 -3.43
C GLY A 19 -3.12 3.04 -2.19
N MET A 20 -2.80 2.18 -1.21
CA MET A 20 -2.12 2.51 0.05
C MET A 20 -2.87 3.53 0.93
N PHE A 21 -2.31 3.84 2.11
CA PHE A 21 -2.80 4.90 2.98
C PHE A 21 -2.42 6.30 2.44
N HIS A 22 -3.36 7.23 2.53
CA HIS A 22 -3.18 8.64 2.17
C HIS A 22 -3.30 9.47 3.46
N PRO A 23 -2.26 9.50 4.32
CA PRO A 23 -2.32 10.16 5.62
C PRO A 23 -2.51 11.67 5.45
N LEU A 24 -3.40 12.23 6.26
CA LEU A 24 -3.58 13.67 6.38
C LEU A 24 -2.90 14.17 7.66
N PRO A 25 -2.30 15.37 7.63
CA PRO A 25 -1.64 15.92 8.81
C PRO A 25 -2.65 16.18 9.91
N THR A 26 -2.28 15.83 11.15
CA THR A 26 -3.05 16.22 12.34
C THR A 26 -2.85 17.70 12.63
N ALA A 27 -3.66 18.27 13.55
CA ALA A 27 -3.52 19.68 13.96
C ALA A 27 -2.09 20.04 14.44
N ARG A 28 -1.39 19.10 15.09
CA ARG A 28 0.01 19.29 15.55
C ARG A 28 1.04 19.20 14.43
N GLN A 29 0.69 18.57 13.31
CA GLN A 29 1.58 18.32 12.17
C GLN A 29 1.30 19.24 10.99
N LYS A 30 0.29 20.12 11.09
CA LYS A 30 -0.17 20.97 9.98
C LYS A 30 0.96 21.78 9.34
N ASP A 31 1.88 22.26 10.18
CA ASP A 31 3.01 23.10 9.77
C ASP A 31 4.35 22.33 9.79
N ASP A 32 4.32 20.99 9.90
CA ASP A 32 5.53 20.15 9.87
C ASP A 32 6.05 20.07 8.42
N PRO A 33 7.23 20.64 8.11
CA PRO A 33 7.78 20.63 6.76
C PRO A 33 8.18 19.22 6.30
N LEU A 34 8.32 18.27 7.22
CA LEU A 34 8.69 16.89 6.95
C LEU A 34 7.48 15.94 6.93
N PHE A 35 6.25 16.47 7.05
CA PHE A 35 5.07 15.62 6.93
C PHE A 35 5.07 14.90 5.58
N PRO A 36 4.93 13.55 5.55
CA PRO A 36 5.10 12.78 4.34
C PRO A 36 4.02 13.12 3.31
N LYS A 37 4.45 13.21 2.05
CA LYS A 37 3.54 13.36 0.91
C LYS A 37 3.37 12.01 0.24
N THR A 38 2.12 11.58 0.08
CA THR A 38 1.80 10.37 -0.68
C THR A 38 2.19 10.55 -2.14
N SER A 39 2.90 9.56 -2.71
CA SER A 39 3.26 9.56 -4.13
C SER A 39 2.00 9.47 -5.01
N PRO A 40 1.92 10.20 -6.14
CA PRO A 40 0.79 10.10 -7.07
C PRO A 40 0.67 8.72 -7.74
N LEU A 41 1.69 7.88 -7.65
CA LEU A 41 1.65 6.49 -8.13
C LEU A 41 0.77 5.59 -7.26
N LEU A 42 0.55 5.97 -5.99
CA LEU A 42 -0.27 5.22 -5.05
C LEU A 42 -1.74 5.56 -5.27
N ARG A 43 -2.35 4.82 -6.19
CA ARG A 43 -3.76 4.95 -6.58
C ARG A 43 -4.43 3.58 -6.60
N PRO A 44 -5.75 3.49 -6.40
CA PRO A 44 -6.46 2.23 -6.51
C PRO A 44 -6.22 1.60 -7.90
N LEU A 45 -5.78 0.35 -7.90
CA LEU A 45 -5.58 -0.45 -9.10
C LEU A 45 -6.83 -1.24 -9.46
N GLN A 46 -7.74 -1.43 -8.49
CA GLN A 46 -8.99 -2.17 -8.64
C GLN A 46 -8.77 -3.60 -9.16
N LEU A 47 -7.70 -4.25 -8.70
CA LEU A 47 -7.41 -5.63 -9.10
C LEU A 47 -8.54 -6.54 -8.65
N ASP A 48 -8.99 -7.40 -9.56
CA ASP A 48 -9.95 -8.43 -9.22
C ASP A 48 -9.29 -9.60 -8.46
N ALA A 49 -10.11 -10.55 -8.03
CA ALA A 49 -9.65 -11.68 -7.25
C ALA A 49 -8.67 -12.60 -8.01
N GLN A 50 -8.82 -12.72 -9.34
CA GLN A 50 -7.94 -13.53 -10.18
C GLN A 50 -6.60 -12.84 -10.43
N GLU A 51 -6.60 -11.53 -10.72
CA GLU A 51 -5.38 -10.76 -10.90
C GLU A 51 -4.54 -10.74 -9.62
N LEU A 52 -5.19 -10.54 -8.46
CA LEU A 52 -4.53 -10.65 -7.15
C LEU A 52 -3.92 -12.03 -6.92
N GLN A 53 -4.60 -13.10 -7.35
CA GLN A 53 -4.09 -14.46 -7.22
C GLN A 53 -2.90 -14.68 -8.14
N ALA A 54 -2.98 -14.26 -9.40
CA ALA A 54 -1.90 -14.41 -10.37
C ALA A 54 -0.61 -13.69 -9.91
N LEU A 55 -0.73 -12.49 -9.34
CA LEU A 55 0.41 -11.77 -8.76
C LEU A 55 0.99 -12.50 -7.55
N LEU A 56 0.14 -13.06 -6.69
CA LEU A 56 0.60 -13.83 -5.53
C LEU A 56 1.37 -15.07 -5.98
N ASP A 57 0.83 -15.84 -6.92
CA ASP A 57 1.46 -17.05 -7.45
C ASP A 57 2.79 -16.74 -8.13
N PHE A 58 2.83 -15.65 -8.92
CA PHE A 58 4.07 -15.18 -9.55
C PHE A 58 5.15 -14.85 -8.51
N LEU A 59 4.81 -14.11 -7.46
CA LEU A 59 5.77 -13.72 -6.42
C LEU A 59 6.23 -14.90 -5.56
N GLN A 60 5.40 -15.93 -5.39
CA GLN A 60 5.75 -17.15 -4.64
C GLN A 60 6.65 -18.11 -5.43
N ALA A 61 6.74 -17.94 -6.76
CA ALA A 61 7.60 -18.73 -7.62
C ALA A 61 9.04 -18.19 -7.73
N LEU A 62 9.34 -17.05 -7.11
CA LEU A 62 10.68 -16.42 -7.05
C LEU A 62 11.53 -17.00 -5.91
#